data_AF-A0A6L9JT01-F1
#
_entry.id   AF-A0A6L9JT01-F1
#
_cell.length_a   1.000
_cell.length_b   1.000
_cell.length_c   1.000
_cell.angle_alpha   90.00
_cell.angle_beta   90.00
_cell.angle_gamma   90.00
#
_symmetry.space_group_name_H-M   'P 1'
#
loop_
_entity.id
_entity.type
_entity.pdbx_description
1 polymer ?
#
loop_
_entity_poly.entity_id
_entity_poly.type
_entity_poly.pdbx_seq_one_letter_code
_entity_poly.pdbx_strand_id
1 'polypeptide(L)'
;MLRNEIPMKMKKIVIFWFIFTLVNFALALLNLQVRDVWSLSSLVWFPAGLLQGIFCARAPRYWPVWLITGALISLTASQWYGRPVNVSLTFSSINMMMLVATALIWQFFYGVMWAPKRTRDIINLTVLCSLSGIIERFIAKWILYLFGYPTDISVSLPIVVGSVLSYLPLTLFVIYYITHEKNEVGNWKTYGLCLVALFAMTALFISPPPEAGKIHWQGIALLFSFSLPMLLAFSGNLLALSSFLSLCTVGIISATIFGLGPFSSPLTHLQQNVQIAAWYSTALTLPALLCCSCLSNIINALHRRKARFLLMRAMLDQEQVNCFRLSAKGHLYWHHNSAAWMRFGKAPASWSQLMAWVHQEDRHKIEQLKNSVSQIPQTLKVRIADGKGEFNLIIIALIVHVGENAGFIEGTIREIKSK
;
A
#
# COMPACT_ATOMS: atom_id res chain seq x y z
N MET A 1 9.89 -14.66 -32.09
CA MET A 1 9.79 -14.56 -30.61
C MET A 1 8.36 -14.44 -30.07
N LEU A 2 7.41 -13.78 -30.74
CA LEU A 2 6.00 -13.63 -30.29
C LEU A 2 5.19 -14.95 -30.11
N ARG A 3 5.51 -16.01 -30.87
CA ARG A 3 4.74 -17.28 -30.88
C ARG A 3 4.87 -18.09 -29.57
N ASN A 4 5.95 -17.89 -28.81
CA ASN A 4 6.18 -18.60 -27.54
C ASN A 4 5.67 -17.84 -26.31
N GLU A 5 5.35 -16.55 -26.43
CA GLU A 5 4.83 -15.76 -25.29
C GLU A 5 3.36 -16.02 -24.99
N ILE A 6 2.54 -16.24 -26.03
CA ILE A 6 1.11 -16.53 -25.91
C ILE A 6 0.86 -17.85 -25.16
N PRO A 7 1.47 -19.00 -25.52
CA PRO A 7 1.27 -20.25 -24.78
C PRO A 7 1.81 -20.17 -23.35
N MET A 8 2.87 -19.40 -23.12
CA MET A 8 3.45 -19.22 -21.78
C MET A 8 2.57 -18.34 -20.87
N LYS A 9 1.85 -17.35 -21.44
CA LYS A 9 0.82 -16.57 -20.73
C LYS A 9 -0.42 -17.41 -20.43
N MET A 10 -0.87 -18.24 -21.38
CA MET A 10 -2.02 -19.14 -21.19
C MET A 10 -1.75 -20.22 -20.13
N LYS A 11 -0.59 -20.89 -20.16
CA LYS A 11 -0.19 -21.86 -19.12
C LYS A 11 -0.23 -21.25 -17.72
N LYS A 12 0.28 -20.03 -17.55
CA LYS A 12 0.25 -19.32 -16.25
C LYS A 12 -1.16 -18.98 -15.79
N ILE A 13 -2.04 -18.58 -16.70
CA ILE A 13 -3.45 -18.30 -16.39
C ILE A 13 -4.18 -19.58 -15.97
N VAL A 14 -3.96 -20.70 -16.66
CA VAL A 14 -4.57 -21.99 -16.33
C VAL A 14 -4.09 -22.50 -14.98
N ILE A 15 -2.79 -22.43 -14.68
CA ILE A 15 -2.25 -22.82 -13.37
C ILE A 15 -2.85 -21.95 -12.27
N PHE A 16 -2.88 -20.64 -12.46
CA PHE A 16 -3.45 -19.71 -11.48
C PHE A 16 -4.95 -19.97 -11.26
N TRP A 17 -5.69 -20.26 -12.32
CA TRP A 17 -7.09 -20.64 -12.26
C TRP A 17 -7.31 -21.95 -11.51
N PHE A 18 -6.50 -22.98 -11.78
CA PHE A 18 -6.58 -24.25 -11.07
C PHE A 18 -6.30 -24.10 -9.56
N ILE A 19 -5.25 -23.36 -9.20
CA ILE A 19 -4.92 -23.07 -7.79
C ILE A 19 -6.09 -22.33 -7.12
N PHE A 20 -6.63 -21.32 -7.78
CA PHE A 20 -7.80 -20.61 -7.26
C PHE A 20 -9.00 -21.54 -7.06
N THR A 21 -9.33 -22.40 -8.03
CA THR A 21 -10.46 -23.34 -7.91
C THR A 21 -10.30 -24.23 -6.68
N LEU A 22 -9.10 -24.78 -6.46
CA LEU A 22 -8.80 -25.65 -5.33
C LEU A 22 -8.89 -24.89 -3.99
N VAL A 23 -8.25 -23.73 -3.89
CA VAL A 23 -8.26 -22.90 -2.67
C VAL A 23 -9.67 -22.38 -2.38
N ASN A 24 -10.38 -21.89 -3.39
CA ASN A 24 -11.73 -21.35 -3.25
C ASN A 24 -12.72 -22.45 -2.82
N PHE A 25 -12.59 -23.67 -3.35
CA PHE A 25 -13.39 -24.81 -2.93
C PHE A 25 -13.09 -25.23 -1.49
N ALA A 26 -11.81 -25.33 -1.11
CA ALA A 26 -11.41 -25.65 0.27
C ALA A 26 -11.94 -24.62 1.28
N LEU A 27 -11.84 -23.33 0.97
CA LEU A 27 -12.39 -22.25 1.80
C LEU A 27 -13.92 -22.27 1.87
N ALA A 28 -14.59 -22.61 0.77
CA ALA A 28 -16.05 -22.77 0.77
C ALA A 28 -16.47 -23.92 1.70
N LEU A 29 -15.77 -25.05 1.64
CA LEU A 29 -16.05 -26.19 2.52
C LEU A 29 -15.79 -25.88 4.00
N LEU A 30 -14.70 -25.18 4.32
CA LEU A 30 -14.38 -24.74 5.67
C LEU A 30 -15.52 -23.85 6.22
N ASN A 31 -15.95 -22.87 5.43
CA ASN A 31 -16.89 -21.86 5.89
C ASN A 31 -18.33 -22.37 6.04
N LEU A 32 -18.68 -23.44 5.34
CA LEU A 32 -20.00 -24.08 5.46
C LEU A 32 -20.13 -24.99 6.68
N GLN A 33 -19.02 -25.35 7.35
CA GLN A 33 -19.06 -26.08 8.63
C GLN A 33 -19.78 -25.29 9.72
N VAL A 34 -19.73 -23.95 9.65
CA VAL A 34 -20.38 -23.06 10.62
C VAL A 34 -21.52 -22.31 9.95
N ARG A 35 -22.69 -22.92 9.99
CA ARG A 35 -23.93 -22.32 9.50
C ARG A 35 -24.67 -21.62 10.63
N ASP A 36 -25.16 -20.43 10.35
CA ASP A 36 -26.21 -19.81 11.16
C ASP A 36 -27.55 -20.47 10.83
N VAL A 37 -28.15 -21.09 11.84
CA VAL A 37 -29.41 -21.85 11.72
C VAL A 37 -30.58 -20.92 11.37
N TRP A 38 -30.51 -19.64 11.78
CA TRP A 38 -31.62 -18.69 11.67
C TRP A 38 -31.58 -17.83 10.42
N SER A 39 -30.38 -17.56 9.90
CA SER A 39 -30.22 -16.84 8.62
C SER A 39 -29.98 -17.76 7.43
N LEU A 40 -29.78 -19.07 7.68
CA LEU A 40 -29.23 -20.05 6.73
C LEU A 40 -27.87 -19.61 6.13
N SER A 41 -27.30 -18.54 6.70
CA SER A 41 -26.06 -17.85 6.36
C SER A 41 -24.83 -18.70 6.67
N SER A 42 -23.72 -18.54 5.96
CA SER A 42 -22.41 -18.78 6.58
C SER A 42 -22.06 -17.58 7.49
N LEU A 43 -21.39 -17.83 8.61
CA LEU A 43 -20.94 -16.75 9.51
C LEU A 43 -19.71 -16.01 8.96
N VAL A 44 -18.92 -16.66 8.11
CA VAL A 44 -17.79 -16.09 7.40
C VAL A 44 -17.83 -16.58 5.94
N TRP A 45 -17.35 -15.79 4.98
CA TRP A 45 -17.29 -16.21 3.58
C TRP A 45 -15.97 -15.79 2.90
N PHE A 46 -14.88 -16.50 3.16
CA PHE A 46 -13.58 -16.27 2.55
C PHE A 46 -13.58 -16.38 1.01
N PRO A 47 -14.40 -17.25 0.37
CA PRO A 47 -14.54 -17.25 -1.08
C PRO A 47 -14.89 -15.88 -1.69
N ALA A 48 -15.72 -15.08 -0.99
CA ALA A 48 -16.01 -13.71 -1.41
C ALA A 48 -14.76 -12.84 -1.43
N GLY A 49 -13.88 -12.95 -0.44
CA GLY A 49 -12.64 -12.17 -0.39
C GLY A 49 -11.71 -12.44 -1.59
N LEU A 50 -11.54 -13.72 -1.97
CA LEU A 50 -10.74 -14.08 -3.15
C LEU A 50 -11.34 -13.51 -4.45
N LEU A 51 -12.63 -13.73 -4.66
CA LEU A 51 -13.34 -13.27 -5.85
C LEU A 51 -13.39 -11.74 -5.94
N GLN A 52 -13.70 -11.06 -4.84
CA GLN A 52 -13.70 -9.61 -4.76
C GLN A 52 -12.32 -9.05 -5.14
N GLY A 53 -11.25 -9.67 -4.62
CA GLY A 53 -9.89 -9.25 -4.94
C GLY A 53 -9.57 -9.39 -6.43
N ILE A 54 -9.98 -10.51 -7.06
CA ILE A 54 -9.81 -10.73 -8.50
C ILE A 54 -10.60 -9.70 -9.31
N PHE A 55 -11.87 -9.46 -8.96
CA PHE A 55 -12.71 -8.53 -9.69
C PHE A 55 -12.23 -7.09 -9.54
N CYS A 56 -11.81 -6.65 -8.35
CA CYS A 56 -11.21 -5.34 -8.18
C CYS A 56 -9.89 -5.19 -8.97
N ALA A 57 -9.05 -6.22 -9.01
CA ALA A 57 -7.72 -6.15 -9.60
C ALA A 57 -7.67 -6.43 -11.11
N ARG A 58 -8.65 -7.10 -11.72
CA ARG A 58 -8.64 -7.44 -13.15
C ARG A 58 -9.71 -6.71 -13.94
N ALA A 59 -9.43 -6.48 -15.22
CA ALA A 59 -10.39 -5.92 -16.15
C ALA A 59 -11.65 -6.82 -16.32
N PRO A 60 -12.85 -6.24 -16.53
CA PRO A 60 -14.11 -6.98 -16.63
C PRO A 60 -14.12 -8.10 -17.69
N ARG A 61 -13.38 -7.92 -18.79
CA ARG A 61 -13.21 -8.94 -19.84
C ARG A 61 -12.69 -10.29 -19.34
N TYR A 62 -11.99 -10.32 -18.20
CA TYR A 62 -11.44 -11.55 -17.63
C TYR A 62 -12.31 -12.16 -16.55
N TRP A 63 -13.39 -11.51 -16.13
CA TRP A 63 -14.26 -11.94 -15.04
C TRP A 63 -15.08 -13.21 -15.30
N PRO A 64 -15.62 -13.47 -16.51
CA PRO A 64 -16.60 -14.54 -16.72
C PRO A 64 -16.16 -15.91 -16.19
N VAL A 65 -14.90 -16.29 -16.41
CA VAL A 65 -14.35 -17.57 -15.94
C VAL A 65 -14.34 -17.67 -14.41
N TRP A 66 -13.93 -16.60 -13.72
CA TRP A 66 -13.90 -16.56 -12.25
C TRP A 66 -15.30 -16.50 -11.65
N LEU A 67 -16.21 -15.77 -12.30
CA LEU A 67 -17.60 -15.65 -11.87
C LEU A 67 -18.32 -17.00 -11.96
N ILE A 68 -18.24 -17.66 -13.12
CA ILE A 68 -18.89 -18.96 -13.33
C ILE A 68 -18.30 -20.01 -12.38
N THR A 69 -16.97 -20.06 -12.23
CA THR A 69 -16.36 -21.00 -11.29
C THR A 69 -16.70 -20.71 -9.84
N GLY A 70 -16.69 -19.44 -9.44
CA GLY A 70 -17.10 -19.01 -8.10
C GLY A 70 -18.54 -19.40 -7.79
N ALA A 71 -19.45 -19.17 -8.73
CA ALA A 71 -20.87 -19.54 -8.61
C ALA A 71 -21.05 -21.06 -8.49
N LEU A 72 -20.40 -21.83 -9.36
CA LEU A 72 -20.47 -23.30 -9.33
C LEU A 72 -19.91 -23.86 -8.01
N ILE A 73 -18.79 -23.32 -7.52
CA ILE A 73 -18.22 -23.72 -6.22
C ILE A 73 -19.20 -23.38 -5.08
N SER A 74 -19.76 -22.17 -5.09
CA SER A 74 -20.73 -21.75 -4.07
C SER A 74 -21.95 -22.67 -4.03
N LEU A 75 -22.48 -23.07 -5.21
CA LEU A 75 -23.60 -23.98 -5.35
C LEU A 75 -23.26 -25.40 -4.88
N THR A 76 -22.19 -25.98 -5.44
CA THR A 76 -21.78 -27.37 -5.17
C THR A 76 -21.39 -27.58 -3.71
N ALA A 77 -20.62 -26.65 -3.13
CA ALA A 77 -20.27 -26.72 -1.71
C ALA A 77 -21.52 -26.58 -0.82
N SER A 78 -22.44 -25.68 -1.17
CA SER A 78 -23.70 -25.51 -0.42
C SER A 78 -24.56 -26.77 -0.45
N GLN A 79 -24.67 -27.42 -1.62
CA GLN A 79 -25.40 -28.67 -1.79
C GLN A 79 -24.73 -29.84 -1.06
N TRP A 80 -23.39 -29.90 -1.05
CA TRP A 80 -22.64 -30.91 -0.31
C TRP A 80 -22.96 -30.90 1.19
N TYR A 81 -23.16 -29.72 1.76
CA TYR A 81 -23.60 -29.53 3.15
C TYR A 81 -25.13 -29.59 3.33
N GLY A 82 -25.86 -30.13 2.35
CA GLY A 82 -27.30 -30.40 2.44
C GLY A 82 -28.21 -29.18 2.36
N ARG A 83 -27.74 -28.03 1.85
CA ARG A 83 -28.64 -26.88 1.63
C ARG A 83 -29.60 -27.17 0.48
N PRO A 84 -30.89 -26.81 0.60
CA PRO A 84 -31.83 -26.87 -0.51
C PRO A 84 -31.28 -26.10 -1.72
N VAL A 85 -31.63 -26.59 -2.91
CA VAL A 85 -31.17 -25.98 -4.18
C VAL A 85 -31.58 -24.51 -4.25
N ASN A 86 -32.82 -24.19 -3.87
CA ASN A 86 -33.34 -22.82 -3.89
C ASN A 86 -32.52 -21.89 -2.99
N VAL A 87 -32.20 -22.31 -1.77
CA VAL A 87 -31.39 -21.54 -0.82
C VAL A 87 -29.97 -21.31 -1.36
N SER A 88 -29.36 -22.38 -1.89
CA SER A 88 -28.02 -22.33 -2.47
C SER A 88 -27.96 -21.39 -3.68
N LEU A 89 -28.98 -21.44 -4.53
CA LEU A 89 -29.11 -20.60 -5.72
C LEU A 89 -29.26 -19.12 -5.34
N THR A 90 -30.13 -18.81 -4.39
CA THR A 90 -30.35 -17.42 -3.91
C THR A 90 -29.06 -16.81 -3.37
N PHE A 91 -28.35 -17.51 -2.48
CA PHE A 91 -27.08 -16.99 -1.94
C PHE A 91 -26.00 -16.89 -3.02
N SER A 92 -25.88 -17.90 -3.89
CA SER A 92 -24.87 -17.87 -4.94
C SER A 92 -25.12 -16.73 -5.94
N SER A 93 -26.36 -16.50 -6.37
CA SER A 93 -26.68 -15.48 -7.37
C SER A 93 -26.50 -14.07 -6.81
N ILE A 94 -27.05 -13.79 -5.62
CA ILE A 94 -26.95 -12.48 -4.99
C ILE A 94 -25.50 -12.16 -4.65
N ASN A 95 -24.75 -13.10 -4.07
CA ASN A 95 -23.33 -12.89 -3.76
C ASN A 95 -22.55 -12.53 -5.03
N MET A 96 -22.71 -13.28 -6.13
CA MET A 96 -22.02 -12.96 -7.38
C MET A 96 -22.41 -11.59 -7.95
N MET A 97 -23.70 -11.25 -7.93
CA MET A 97 -24.18 -9.93 -8.36
C MET A 97 -23.57 -8.80 -7.52
N MET A 98 -23.52 -8.98 -6.20
CA MET A 98 -22.97 -7.98 -5.28
C MET A 98 -21.46 -7.83 -5.45
N LEU A 99 -20.70 -8.93 -5.56
CA LEU A 99 -19.25 -8.87 -5.79
C LEU A 99 -18.91 -8.14 -7.10
N VAL A 100 -19.68 -8.40 -8.16
CA VAL A 100 -19.54 -7.72 -9.46
C VAL A 100 -19.88 -6.23 -9.34
N ALA A 101 -20.99 -5.88 -8.69
CA ALA A 101 -21.41 -4.49 -8.49
C ALA A 101 -20.36 -3.71 -7.68
N THR A 102 -19.88 -4.27 -6.57
CA THR A 102 -18.82 -3.71 -5.73
C THR A 102 -17.54 -3.47 -6.52
N ALA A 103 -17.13 -4.44 -7.34
CA ALA A 103 -15.93 -4.30 -8.16
C ALA A 103 -16.09 -3.26 -9.28
N LEU A 104 -17.26 -3.17 -9.91
CA LEU A 104 -17.55 -2.14 -10.91
C LEU A 104 -17.52 -0.74 -10.31
N ILE A 105 -18.14 -0.55 -9.13
CA ILE A 105 -18.10 0.73 -8.41
C ILE A 105 -16.66 1.11 -8.08
N TRP A 106 -15.87 0.15 -7.58
CA TRP A 106 -14.46 0.38 -7.30
C TRP A 106 -13.67 0.81 -8.54
N GLN A 107 -13.81 0.07 -9.65
CA GLN A 107 -13.11 0.36 -10.89
C GLN A 107 -13.59 1.65 -11.56
N PHE A 108 -14.85 2.05 -11.35
CA PHE A 108 -15.37 3.31 -11.85
C PHE A 108 -14.67 4.52 -11.20
N PHE A 109 -14.45 4.48 -9.89
CA PHE A 109 -13.83 5.60 -9.16
C PHE A 109 -12.29 5.62 -9.24
N TYR A 110 -11.66 4.45 -9.28
CA TYR A 110 -10.19 4.35 -9.15
C TYR A 110 -9.48 3.83 -10.40
N GLY A 111 -10.22 3.32 -11.38
CA GLY A 111 -9.69 2.69 -12.57
C GLY A 111 -9.41 1.20 -12.40
N VAL A 112 -9.19 0.55 -13.55
CA VAL A 112 -8.89 -0.89 -13.63
C VAL A 112 -7.47 -1.16 -13.12
N MET A 113 -7.27 -2.30 -12.43
CA MET A 113 -5.96 -2.74 -11.87
C MET A 113 -5.38 -1.79 -10.81
N TRP A 114 -6.21 -0.95 -10.20
CA TRP A 114 -5.74 -0.05 -9.17
C TRP A 114 -5.67 -0.74 -7.80
N ALA A 115 -4.49 -0.68 -7.18
CA ALA A 115 -4.26 -1.18 -5.84
C ALA A 115 -4.42 -0.05 -4.81
N PRO A 116 -5.20 -0.25 -3.73
CA PRO A 116 -5.35 0.75 -2.68
C PRO A 116 -4.00 0.96 -1.99
N LYS A 117 -3.37 2.13 -2.13
CA LYS A 117 -2.08 2.41 -1.48
C LYS A 117 -2.22 3.45 -0.37
N ARG A 118 -3.22 4.33 -0.46
CA ARG A 118 -3.50 5.35 0.56
C ARG A 118 -4.46 4.83 1.60
N THR A 119 -4.35 5.38 2.80
CA THR A 119 -5.21 5.03 3.93
C THR A 119 -6.68 5.25 3.58
N ARG A 120 -7.00 6.34 2.87
CA ARG A 120 -8.34 6.63 2.36
C ARG A 120 -8.87 5.55 1.42
N ASP A 121 -8.00 4.94 0.61
CA ASP A 121 -8.37 3.94 -0.38
C ASP A 121 -8.76 2.64 0.32
N ILE A 122 -8.00 2.24 1.34
CA ILE A 122 -8.30 1.07 2.17
C ILE A 122 -9.61 1.28 2.92
N ILE A 123 -9.83 2.46 3.50
CA ILE A 123 -11.10 2.82 4.18
C ILE A 123 -12.26 2.75 3.18
N ASN A 124 -12.11 3.35 2.01
CA ASN A 124 -13.16 3.36 0.99
C ASN A 124 -13.51 1.95 0.52
N LEU A 125 -12.52 1.09 0.29
CA LEU A 125 -12.76 -0.31 -0.07
C LEU A 125 -13.46 -1.06 1.05
N THR A 126 -13.05 -0.83 2.30
CA THR A 126 -13.64 -1.46 3.50
C THR A 126 -15.11 -1.08 3.64
N VAL A 127 -15.43 0.21 3.49
CA VAL A 127 -16.80 0.73 3.56
C VAL A 127 -17.63 0.17 2.42
N LEU A 128 -17.09 0.16 1.20
CA LEU A 128 -17.78 -0.36 0.03
C LEU A 128 -18.11 -1.87 0.18
N CYS A 129 -17.14 -2.67 0.62
CA CYS A 129 -17.37 -4.09 0.89
C CYS A 129 -18.42 -4.29 2.00
N SER A 130 -18.32 -3.52 3.10
CA SER A 130 -19.26 -3.62 4.23
C SER A 130 -20.68 -3.27 3.83
N LEU A 131 -20.88 -2.17 3.12
CA LEU A 131 -22.20 -1.78 2.61
C LEU A 131 -22.75 -2.85 1.64
N SER A 132 -21.92 -3.34 0.72
CA SER A 132 -22.34 -4.38 -0.21
C SER A 132 -22.76 -5.69 0.48
N GLY A 133 -22.01 -6.13 1.50
CA GLY A 133 -22.35 -7.33 2.27
C GLY A 133 -23.60 -7.18 3.13
N ILE A 134 -23.87 -5.98 3.67
CA ILE A 134 -25.13 -5.67 4.37
C ILE A 134 -26.30 -5.78 3.39
N ILE A 135 -26.19 -5.17 2.21
CA ILE A 135 -27.24 -5.21 1.18
C ILE A 135 -27.44 -6.65 0.68
N GLU A 136 -26.35 -7.38 0.41
CA GLU A 136 -26.37 -8.79 0.00
C GLU A 136 -27.18 -9.64 0.99
N ARG A 137 -26.86 -9.54 2.28
CA ARG A 137 -27.51 -10.32 3.35
C ARG A 137 -28.97 -9.95 3.54
N PHE A 138 -29.29 -8.67 3.42
CA PHE A 138 -30.65 -8.19 3.50
C PHE A 138 -31.48 -8.75 2.33
N ILE A 139 -31.04 -8.56 1.08
CA ILE A 139 -31.77 -9.04 -0.11
C ILE A 139 -31.92 -10.57 -0.08
N ALA A 140 -30.87 -11.31 0.30
CA ALA A 140 -30.95 -12.77 0.37
C ALA A 140 -31.98 -13.25 1.39
N LYS A 141 -32.03 -12.65 2.58
CA LYS A 141 -33.06 -12.97 3.58
C LYS A 141 -34.47 -12.64 3.09
N TRP A 142 -34.67 -11.48 2.46
CA TRP A 142 -35.97 -11.09 1.92
C TRP A 142 -36.47 -12.07 0.86
N ILE A 143 -35.61 -12.52 -0.05
CA ILE A 143 -35.99 -13.52 -1.05
C ILE A 143 -36.34 -14.86 -0.41
N LEU A 144 -35.58 -15.30 0.60
CA LEU A 144 -35.86 -16.56 1.30
C LEU A 144 -37.16 -16.51 2.11
N TYR A 145 -37.46 -15.36 2.72
CA TYR A 145 -38.73 -15.12 3.39
C TYR A 145 -39.91 -15.23 2.41
N LEU A 146 -39.78 -14.64 1.21
CA LEU A 146 -40.79 -14.76 0.14
C LEU A 146 -40.98 -16.21 -0.34
N PHE A 147 -39.94 -17.04 -0.28
CA PHE A 147 -40.04 -18.47 -0.55
C PHE A 147 -40.60 -19.31 0.60
N GLY A 148 -41.04 -18.68 1.69
CA GLY A 148 -41.65 -19.34 2.85
C GLY A 148 -40.65 -20.03 3.78
N TYR A 149 -39.35 -19.71 3.69
CA TYR A 149 -38.37 -20.22 4.64
C TYR A 149 -38.49 -19.51 5.99
N PRO A 150 -38.30 -20.22 7.12
CA PRO A 150 -38.33 -19.64 8.46
C PRO A 150 -37.03 -18.88 8.74
N THR A 151 -36.86 -17.72 8.11
CA THR A 151 -35.71 -16.83 8.31
C THR A 151 -36.09 -15.66 9.20
N ASP A 152 -35.27 -15.37 10.21
CA ASP A 152 -35.41 -14.12 10.96
C ASP A 152 -35.00 -12.94 10.05
N ILE A 153 -35.94 -12.01 9.83
CA ILE A 153 -35.76 -10.81 8.99
C ILE A 153 -34.80 -9.84 9.67
N SER A 154 -34.64 -9.92 11.00
CA SER A 154 -33.69 -9.09 11.73
C SER A 154 -32.26 -9.38 11.23
N VAL A 155 -31.59 -8.37 10.70
CA VAL A 155 -30.18 -8.47 10.32
C VAL A 155 -29.37 -7.98 11.52
N SER A 156 -28.70 -8.91 12.19
CA SER A 156 -27.67 -8.53 13.16
C SER A 156 -26.51 -7.89 12.40
N LEU A 157 -26.50 -6.55 12.37
CA LEU A 157 -25.44 -5.75 11.75
C LEU A 157 -24.05 -6.17 12.24
N PRO A 158 -23.82 -6.44 13.55
CA PRO A 158 -22.51 -6.89 14.01
C PRO A 158 -22.06 -8.21 13.39
N ILE A 159 -22.97 -9.15 13.15
CA ILE A 159 -22.63 -10.44 12.53
C ILE A 159 -22.22 -10.24 11.07
N VAL A 160 -22.99 -9.43 10.33
CA VAL A 160 -22.69 -9.17 8.92
C VAL A 160 -21.39 -8.40 8.76
N VAL A 161 -21.20 -7.33 9.55
CA VAL A 161 -19.97 -6.52 9.50
C VAL A 161 -18.74 -7.35 9.88
N GLY A 162 -18.81 -8.13 10.97
CA GLY A 162 -17.72 -9.03 11.35
C GLY A 162 -17.39 -10.06 10.26
N SER A 163 -18.42 -10.59 9.58
CA SER A 163 -18.23 -11.53 8.47
C SER A 163 -17.51 -10.89 7.28
N VAL A 164 -17.89 -9.67 6.87
CA VAL A 164 -17.27 -8.96 5.74
C VAL A 164 -15.83 -8.59 6.05
N LEU A 165 -15.62 -8.02 7.24
CA LEU A 165 -14.31 -7.54 7.64
C LEU A 165 -13.30 -8.69 7.84
N SER A 166 -13.76 -9.88 8.21
CA SER A 166 -12.89 -11.05 8.38
C SER A 166 -12.23 -11.55 7.09
N TYR A 167 -12.85 -11.34 5.91
CA TYR A 167 -12.28 -11.72 4.61
C TYR A 167 -11.61 -10.56 3.86
N LEU A 168 -11.72 -9.33 4.36
CA LEU A 168 -11.08 -8.15 3.77
C LEU A 168 -9.56 -8.30 3.55
N PRO A 169 -8.77 -8.90 4.47
CA PRO A 169 -7.33 -9.08 4.26
C PRO A 169 -7.02 -9.94 3.05
N LEU A 170 -7.89 -10.93 2.76
CA LEU A 170 -7.76 -11.81 1.62
C LEU A 170 -8.06 -11.06 0.32
N THR A 171 -9.08 -10.19 0.31
CA THR A 171 -9.36 -9.27 -0.80
C THR A 171 -8.15 -8.41 -1.13
N LEU A 172 -7.58 -7.77 -0.11
CA LEU A 172 -6.41 -6.90 -0.27
C LEU A 172 -5.18 -7.69 -0.72
N PHE A 173 -4.92 -8.86 -0.14
CA PHE A 173 -3.83 -9.74 -0.55
C PHE A 173 -3.90 -10.08 -2.03
N VAL A 174 -5.07 -10.49 -2.53
CA VAL A 174 -5.25 -10.81 -3.94
C VAL A 174 -5.04 -9.58 -4.83
N ILE A 175 -5.55 -8.41 -4.43
CA ILE A 175 -5.32 -7.16 -5.17
C ILE A 175 -3.83 -6.85 -5.26
N TYR A 176 -3.11 -6.87 -4.13
CA TYR A 176 -1.68 -6.61 -4.11
C TYR A 176 -0.90 -7.66 -4.88
N TYR A 177 -1.24 -8.95 -4.77
CA TYR A 177 -0.55 -10.03 -5.49
C TYR A 177 -0.68 -9.89 -7.00
N ILE A 178 -1.87 -9.54 -7.51
CA ILE A 178 -2.12 -9.36 -8.94
C ILE A 178 -1.44 -8.09 -9.47
N THR A 179 -1.41 -7.03 -8.68
CA THR A 179 -0.84 -5.73 -9.05
C THR A 179 0.64 -5.57 -8.72
N HIS A 180 1.26 -6.58 -8.08
CA HIS A 180 2.65 -6.54 -7.66
C HIS A 180 3.60 -6.47 -8.87
N GLU A 181 4.44 -5.45 -8.91
CA GLU A 181 5.50 -5.33 -9.91
C GLU A 181 6.68 -6.22 -9.53
N LYS A 182 7.13 -7.09 -10.45
CA LYS A 182 8.19 -8.09 -10.20
C LYS A 182 9.57 -7.50 -9.88
N ASN A 183 9.75 -6.19 -10.00
CA ASN A 183 11.03 -5.51 -9.83
C ASN A 183 11.28 -5.02 -8.40
N GLU A 184 10.33 -5.20 -7.47
CA GLU A 184 10.61 -4.95 -6.06
C GLU A 184 11.62 -5.99 -5.54
N VAL A 185 12.83 -5.53 -5.20
CA VAL A 185 13.84 -6.35 -4.52
C VAL A 185 13.24 -6.79 -3.19
N GLY A 186 12.80 -8.05 -3.14
CA GLY A 186 12.15 -8.62 -1.97
C GLY A 186 13.04 -8.47 -0.74
N ASN A 187 12.57 -7.73 0.26
CA ASN A 187 13.29 -7.60 1.52
C ASN A 187 13.15 -8.90 2.31
N TRP A 188 14.14 -9.78 2.19
CA TRP A 188 14.18 -11.09 2.86
C TRP A 188 13.88 -10.99 4.36
N LYS A 189 14.29 -9.90 5.01
CA LYS A 189 14.03 -9.64 6.44
C LYS A 189 12.53 -9.54 6.73
N THR A 190 11.75 -8.90 5.86
CA THR A 190 10.30 -8.75 6.02
C THR A 190 9.58 -10.10 5.89
N TYR A 191 10.01 -10.93 4.93
CA TYR A 191 9.47 -12.29 4.78
C TYR A 191 9.88 -13.21 5.93
N GLY A 192 11.11 -13.08 6.44
CA GLY A 192 11.54 -13.79 7.65
C GLY A 192 10.72 -13.41 8.88
N LEU A 193 10.47 -12.11 9.09
CA LEU A 193 9.60 -11.63 10.16
C LEU A 193 8.17 -12.16 10.01
N CYS A 194 7.64 -12.18 8.77
CA CYS A 194 6.33 -12.73 8.47
C CYS A 194 6.25 -14.22 8.84
N LEU A 195 7.28 -15.01 8.54
CA LEU A 195 7.32 -16.43 8.84
C LEU A 195 7.39 -16.71 10.35
N VAL A 196 8.21 -15.94 11.08
CA VAL A 196 8.28 -16.03 12.55
C VAL A 196 6.93 -15.64 13.19
N ALA A 197 6.32 -14.56 12.71
CA ALA A 197 5.00 -14.14 13.19
C ALA A 197 3.92 -15.19 12.89
N LEU A 198 3.94 -15.81 11.70
CA LEU A 198 3.02 -16.91 11.37
C LEU A 198 3.22 -18.08 12.32
N PHE A 199 4.46 -18.48 12.56
CA PHE A 199 4.78 -19.58 13.48
C PHE A 199 4.23 -19.32 14.88
N ALA A 200 4.44 -18.11 15.41
CA ALA A 200 3.91 -17.71 16.71
C ALA A 200 2.37 -17.74 16.75
N MET A 201 1.70 -17.25 15.70
CA MET A 201 0.23 -17.30 15.60
C MET A 201 -0.29 -18.74 15.50
N THR A 202 0.36 -19.61 14.72
CA THR A 202 -0.01 -21.04 14.68
C THR A 202 0.17 -21.72 16.03
N ALA A 203 1.29 -21.46 16.73
CA ALA A 203 1.52 -22.04 18.05
C ALA A 203 0.43 -21.61 19.06
N LEU A 204 0.01 -20.34 19.00
CA LEU A 204 -1.04 -19.81 19.87
C LEU A 204 -2.41 -20.45 19.61
N PHE A 205 -2.79 -20.63 18.33
CA PHE A 205 -4.11 -21.12 17.94
C PHE A 205 -4.23 -22.65 17.83
N ILE A 206 -3.12 -23.38 17.77
CA ILE A 206 -3.11 -24.86 17.82
C ILE A 206 -3.08 -25.38 19.26
N SER A 207 -2.71 -24.52 20.23
CA SER A 207 -2.73 -24.89 21.65
C SER A 207 -4.12 -25.38 22.10
N PRO A 208 -4.20 -26.37 23.02
CA PRO A 208 -5.47 -26.81 23.59
C PRO A 208 -6.23 -25.64 24.22
N PRO A 209 -7.58 -25.67 24.16
CA PRO A 209 -8.41 -24.60 24.70
C PRO A 209 -8.21 -24.45 26.22
N PRO A 210 -8.38 -23.22 26.75
CA PRO A 210 -8.11 -22.95 28.16
C PRO A 210 -9.14 -23.68 29.05
N GLU A 211 -8.66 -24.42 30.05
CA GLU A 211 -9.52 -25.00 31.09
C GLU A 211 -10.16 -23.88 31.94
N ALA A 212 -11.45 -24.02 32.24
CA ALA A 212 -12.20 -23.03 33.00
C ALA A 212 -11.58 -22.77 34.40
N GLY A 213 -11.40 -21.49 34.75
CA GLY A 213 -11.02 -21.07 36.11
C GLY A 213 -9.52 -20.80 36.37
N LYS A 214 -8.63 -20.93 35.37
CA LYS A 214 -7.20 -20.60 35.50
C LYS A 214 -6.80 -19.45 34.58
N ILE A 215 -5.99 -18.50 35.08
CA ILE A 215 -5.37 -17.45 34.26
C ILE A 215 -4.44 -18.14 33.26
N HIS A 216 -4.86 -18.24 32.01
CA HIS A 216 -4.10 -18.92 30.96
C HIS A 216 -3.12 -17.96 30.28
N TRP A 217 -1.90 -18.45 30.07
CA TRP A 217 -0.86 -17.76 29.28
C TRP A 217 -1.38 -17.31 27.90
N GLN A 218 -2.39 -18.01 27.36
CA GLN A 218 -3.04 -17.70 26.08
C GLN A 218 -3.73 -16.33 26.08
N GLY A 219 -4.32 -15.89 27.19
CA GLY A 219 -4.95 -14.56 27.28
C GLY A 219 -3.91 -13.44 27.21
N ILE A 220 -2.78 -13.62 27.89
CA ILE A 220 -1.64 -12.71 27.82
C ILE A 220 -1.05 -12.73 26.41
N ALA A 221 -0.85 -13.91 25.82
CA ALA A 221 -0.31 -14.07 24.49
C ALA A 221 -1.24 -13.48 23.40
N LEU A 222 -2.56 -13.54 23.59
CA LEU A 222 -3.55 -12.88 22.75
C LEU A 222 -3.40 -11.34 22.79
N LEU A 223 -3.09 -10.74 23.93
CA LEU A 223 -2.81 -9.30 23.97
C LEU A 223 -1.52 -8.96 23.20
N PHE A 224 -0.47 -9.76 23.37
CA PHE A 224 0.78 -9.57 22.64
C PHE A 224 0.67 -9.87 21.15
N SER A 225 -0.28 -10.69 20.71
CA SER A 225 -0.48 -11.03 19.30
C SER A 225 -0.71 -9.80 18.41
N PHE A 226 -1.32 -8.72 18.95
CA PHE A 226 -1.53 -7.46 18.23
C PHE A 226 -0.23 -6.73 17.88
N SER A 227 0.85 -7.02 18.60
CA SER A 227 2.17 -6.44 18.29
C SER A 227 2.77 -7.00 17.00
N LEU A 228 2.49 -8.26 16.65
CA LEU A 228 3.07 -8.94 15.47
C LEU A 228 2.66 -8.27 14.14
N PRO A 229 1.36 -8.04 13.84
CA PRO A 229 0.95 -7.29 12.66
C PRO A 229 1.45 -5.85 12.66
N MET A 230 1.55 -5.20 13.81
CA MET A 230 2.08 -3.83 13.91
C MET A 230 3.58 -3.78 13.59
N LEU A 231 4.36 -4.74 14.06
CA LEU A 231 5.77 -4.90 13.71
C LEU A 231 5.96 -5.10 12.21
N LEU A 232 5.11 -5.93 11.59
CA LEU A 232 5.08 -6.11 10.14
C LEU A 232 4.65 -4.83 9.41
N ALA A 233 3.71 -4.06 9.96
CA ALA A 233 3.24 -2.80 9.38
C ALA A 233 4.37 -1.75 9.28
N PHE A 234 5.33 -1.75 10.21
CA PHE A 234 6.50 -0.86 10.14
C PHE A 234 7.39 -1.11 8.92
N SER A 235 7.35 -2.31 8.32
CA SER A 235 8.10 -2.58 7.09
C SER A 235 7.57 -1.79 5.88
N GLY A 236 6.34 -1.28 5.94
CA GLY A 236 5.68 -0.57 4.83
C GLY A 236 5.29 -1.46 3.66
N ASN A 237 5.47 -2.79 3.76
CA ASN A 237 5.14 -3.75 2.71
C ASN A 237 3.70 -4.28 2.88
N LEU A 238 2.78 -3.69 2.12
CA LEU A 238 1.35 -4.04 2.14
C LEU A 238 1.06 -5.45 1.63
N LEU A 239 1.88 -5.99 0.70
CA LEU A 239 1.70 -7.37 0.20
C LEU A 239 2.06 -8.38 1.29
N ALA A 240 3.22 -8.24 1.92
CA ALA A 240 3.64 -9.14 2.99
C ALA A 240 2.68 -9.10 4.18
N LEU A 241 2.24 -7.89 4.57
CA LEU A 241 1.28 -7.73 5.66
C LEU A 241 -0.09 -8.32 5.31
N SER A 242 -0.65 -8.04 4.13
CA SER A 242 -1.95 -8.61 3.73
C SER A 242 -1.89 -10.13 3.60
N SER A 243 -0.77 -10.68 3.11
CA SER A 243 -0.52 -12.12 3.08
C SER A 243 -0.53 -12.72 4.49
N PHE A 244 0.25 -12.16 5.41
CA PHE A 244 0.28 -12.55 6.82
C PHE A 244 -1.12 -12.54 7.44
N LEU A 245 -1.81 -11.41 7.29
CA LEU A 245 -3.15 -11.21 7.83
C LEU A 245 -4.15 -12.20 7.26
N SER A 246 -4.13 -12.47 5.96
CA SER A 246 -5.03 -13.44 5.32
C SER A 246 -4.83 -14.87 5.83
N LEU A 247 -3.58 -15.29 6.06
CA LEU A 247 -3.27 -16.59 6.64
C LEU A 247 -3.69 -16.66 8.10
N CYS A 248 -3.46 -15.58 8.87
CA CYS A 248 -3.91 -15.48 10.24
C CYS A 248 -5.43 -15.58 10.35
N THR A 249 -6.20 -14.83 9.55
CA THR A 249 -7.67 -14.87 9.66
C THR A 249 -8.24 -16.25 9.32
N VAL A 250 -7.74 -16.89 8.26
CA VAL A 250 -8.11 -18.27 7.91
C VAL A 250 -7.71 -19.23 9.03
N GLY A 251 -6.49 -19.12 9.56
CA GLY A 251 -5.98 -19.97 10.64
C GLY A 251 -6.76 -19.84 11.95
N ILE A 252 -7.04 -18.61 12.39
CA ILE A 252 -7.79 -18.31 13.61
C ILE A 252 -9.20 -18.92 13.53
N ILE A 253 -9.89 -18.68 12.41
CA ILE A 253 -11.26 -19.16 12.21
C ILE A 253 -11.26 -20.69 12.08
N SER A 254 -10.32 -21.27 11.32
CA SER A 254 -10.20 -22.73 11.19
C SER A 254 -9.94 -23.41 12.53
N ALA A 255 -8.99 -22.90 13.33
CA ALA A 255 -8.67 -23.44 14.64
C ALA A 255 -9.91 -23.44 15.56
N THR A 256 -10.65 -22.32 15.56
CA THR A 256 -11.90 -22.19 16.33
C THR A 256 -12.96 -23.20 15.89
N ILE A 257 -13.08 -23.48 14.58
CA ILE A 257 -14.03 -24.46 14.04
C ILE A 257 -13.69 -25.88 14.49
N PHE A 258 -12.40 -26.23 14.49
CA PHE A 258 -11.91 -27.54 14.91
C PHE A 258 -11.80 -27.69 16.44
N GLY A 259 -12.29 -26.71 17.21
CA GLY A 259 -12.31 -26.78 18.67
C GLY A 259 -10.97 -26.48 19.33
N LEU A 260 -10.03 -25.86 18.61
CA LEU A 260 -8.69 -25.50 19.10
C LEU A 260 -8.56 -23.99 19.37
N GLY A 261 -7.53 -23.65 20.15
CA GLY A 261 -7.17 -22.27 20.42
C GLY A 261 -8.06 -21.57 21.45
N PRO A 262 -7.79 -20.28 21.71
CA PRO A 262 -8.34 -19.58 22.86
C PRO A 262 -9.83 -19.20 22.73
N PHE A 263 -10.38 -19.22 21.51
CA PHE A 263 -11.79 -18.91 21.26
C PHE A 263 -12.68 -20.16 21.24
N SER A 264 -12.09 -21.35 21.27
CA SER A 264 -12.83 -22.59 21.44
C SER A 264 -13.18 -22.76 22.92
N SER A 265 -14.42 -22.44 23.28
CA SER A 265 -14.95 -22.72 24.61
C SER A 265 -16.06 -23.77 24.49
N PRO A 266 -16.03 -24.85 25.30
CA PRO A 266 -17.07 -25.87 25.32
C PRO A 266 -18.37 -25.36 25.96
N LEU A 267 -18.34 -24.22 26.67
CA LEU A 267 -19.49 -23.63 27.36
C LEU A 267 -20.35 -22.75 26.46
N THR A 268 -19.86 -22.40 25.27
CA THR A 268 -20.50 -21.45 24.34
C THR A 268 -20.82 -22.14 23.01
N HIS A 269 -21.87 -21.66 22.33
CA HIS A 269 -22.21 -22.20 21.01
C HIS A 269 -21.10 -21.91 20.00
N LEU A 270 -20.79 -22.88 19.12
CA LEU A 270 -19.76 -22.76 18.08
C LEU A 270 -19.91 -21.49 17.23
N GLN A 271 -21.16 -21.09 16.95
CA GLN A 271 -21.46 -19.85 16.21
C GLN A 271 -20.93 -18.59 16.91
N GLN A 272 -21.06 -18.51 18.24
CA GLN A 272 -20.56 -17.38 19.02
C GLN A 272 -19.03 -17.37 19.05
N ASN A 273 -18.41 -18.54 19.20
CA ASN A 273 -16.95 -18.69 19.18
C ASN A 273 -16.36 -18.18 17.84
N VAL A 274 -16.99 -18.55 16.74
CA VAL A 274 -16.56 -18.14 15.39
C VAL A 274 -16.80 -16.65 15.15
N GLN A 275 -17.86 -16.06 15.71
CA GLN A 275 -18.08 -14.62 15.66
C GLN A 275 -17.02 -13.84 16.44
N ILE A 276 -16.64 -14.31 17.64
CA ILE A 276 -15.55 -13.70 18.43
C ILE A 276 -14.24 -13.77 17.63
N ALA A 277 -13.94 -14.93 17.04
CA ALA A 277 -12.77 -15.13 16.19
C ALA A 277 -12.73 -14.20 14.96
N ALA A 278 -13.89 -13.96 14.32
CA ALA A 278 -14.02 -13.04 13.19
C ALA A 278 -13.81 -11.58 13.58
N TRP A 279 -14.36 -11.15 14.73
CA TRP A 279 -14.16 -9.80 15.28
C TRP A 279 -12.73 -9.57 15.73
N TYR A 280 -12.12 -10.55 16.39
CA TYR A 280 -10.71 -10.50 16.76
C TYR A 280 -9.81 -10.38 15.51
N SER A 281 -10.08 -11.19 14.48
CA SER A 281 -9.38 -11.10 13.19
C SER A 281 -9.51 -9.70 12.59
N THR A 282 -10.70 -9.12 12.63
CA THR A 282 -10.96 -7.74 12.16
C THR A 282 -10.12 -6.71 12.94
N ALA A 283 -10.15 -6.79 14.27
CA ALA A 283 -9.39 -5.90 15.15
C ALA A 283 -7.86 -6.02 14.94
N LEU A 284 -7.38 -7.20 14.55
CA LEU A 284 -5.98 -7.46 14.22
C LEU A 284 -5.61 -6.86 12.85
N THR A 285 -6.54 -6.86 11.89
CA THR A 285 -6.27 -6.49 10.49
C THR A 285 -6.38 -5.00 10.19
N LEU A 286 -7.45 -4.32 10.62
CA LEU A 286 -7.74 -2.95 10.20
C LEU A 286 -6.68 -1.95 10.70
N PRO A 287 -6.33 -1.92 12.00
CA PRO A 287 -5.30 -0.99 12.50
C PRO A 287 -3.94 -1.21 11.84
N ALA A 288 -3.54 -2.48 11.63
CA ALA A 288 -2.27 -2.83 11.02
C ALA A 288 -2.18 -2.37 9.55
N LEU A 289 -3.25 -2.58 8.77
CA LEU A 289 -3.32 -2.15 7.37
C LEU A 289 -3.30 -0.62 7.24
N LEU A 290 -4.05 0.09 8.09
CA LEU A 290 -4.08 1.55 8.09
C LEU A 290 -2.72 2.14 8.49
N CYS A 291 -2.07 1.57 9.51
CA CYS A 291 -0.73 1.95 9.94
C CYS A 291 0.30 1.72 8.82
N CYS A 292 0.32 0.53 8.22
CA CYS A 292 1.23 0.19 7.13
C CYS A 292 1.04 1.11 5.92
N SER A 293 -0.21 1.44 5.57
CA SER A 293 -0.50 2.35 4.47
C SER A 293 -0.02 3.78 4.77
N CYS A 294 -0.24 4.27 6.00
CA CYS A 294 0.25 5.59 6.40
C CYS A 294 1.78 5.67 6.29
N LEU A 295 2.48 4.69 6.86
CA LEU A 295 3.94 4.61 6.83
C LEU A 295 4.48 4.48 5.40
N SER A 296 3.88 3.60 4.58
CA SER A 296 4.27 3.44 3.19
C SER A 296 4.16 4.76 2.40
N ASN A 297 3.11 5.55 2.64
CA ASN A 297 2.96 6.86 1.99
C ASN A 297 4.03 7.86 2.44
N ILE A 298 4.39 7.89 3.73
CA ILE A 298 5.46 8.74 4.25
C ILE A 298 6.81 8.34 3.64
N ILE A 299 7.13 7.05 3.65
CA ILE A 299 8.36 6.50 3.05
C ILE A 299 8.44 6.88 1.57
N ASN A 300 7.37 6.70 0.80
CA ASN A 300 7.31 7.04 -0.61
C ASN A 300 7.41 8.57 -0.86
N ALA A 301 6.88 9.40 0.03
CA ALA A 301 7.05 10.85 -0.06
C ALA A 301 8.50 11.26 0.19
N LEU A 302 9.17 10.67 1.18
CA LEU A 302 10.59 10.89 1.46
C LEU A 302 11.49 10.43 0.30
N HIS A 303 11.23 9.25 -0.27
CA HIS A 303 11.98 8.76 -1.43
C HIS A 303 11.82 9.68 -2.64
N ARG A 304 10.61 10.19 -2.91
CA ARG A 304 10.38 11.17 -3.98
C ARG A 304 11.10 12.49 -3.73
N ARG A 305 11.13 12.98 -2.50
CA ARG A 305 11.90 14.19 -2.14
C ARG A 305 13.40 13.97 -2.33
N LYS A 306 13.93 12.84 -1.86
CA LYS A 306 15.34 12.45 -2.07
C LYS A 306 15.69 12.35 -3.56
N ALA A 307 14.84 11.71 -4.37
CA ALA A 307 15.04 11.60 -5.81
C ALA A 307 15.05 12.98 -6.50
N ARG A 308 14.10 13.87 -6.16
CA ARG A 308 14.08 15.25 -6.68
C ARG A 308 15.34 16.01 -6.30
N PHE A 309 15.79 15.90 -5.05
CA PHE A 309 17.02 16.54 -4.59
C PHE A 309 18.25 16.02 -5.35
N LEU A 310 18.37 14.70 -5.54
CA LEU A 310 19.45 14.10 -6.31
C LEU A 310 19.43 14.50 -7.78
N LEU A 311 18.25 14.61 -8.39
CA LEU A 311 18.08 15.10 -9.77
C LEU A 311 18.48 16.56 -9.91
N MET A 312 18.05 17.43 -8.98
CA MET A 312 18.46 18.83 -8.95
C MET A 312 19.98 18.97 -8.78
N ARG A 313 20.58 18.17 -7.90
CA ARG A 313 22.03 18.12 -7.73
C ARG A 313 22.74 17.70 -9.02
N ALA A 314 22.27 16.63 -9.68
CA ALA A 314 22.86 16.16 -10.93
C ALA A 314 22.74 17.20 -12.07
N MET A 315 21.63 17.94 -12.14
CA MET A 315 21.46 19.04 -13.10
C MET A 315 22.43 20.20 -12.83
N LEU A 316 22.61 20.58 -11.56
CA LEU A 316 23.59 21.59 -11.16
C LEU A 316 25.03 21.15 -11.50
N ASP A 317 25.35 19.87 -11.29
CA ASP A 317 26.65 19.29 -11.64
C ASP A 317 26.89 19.30 -13.17
N GLN A 318 25.84 19.12 -13.99
CA GLN A 318 25.94 19.10 -15.46
C GLN A 318 25.99 20.50 -16.10
N GLU A 319 25.35 21.51 -15.51
CA GLU A 319 25.32 22.87 -16.08
C GLU A 319 26.60 23.70 -15.84
N GLN A 320 27.66 23.12 -15.24
CA GLN A 320 28.90 23.83 -14.88
C GLN A 320 28.64 25.15 -14.11
N VAL A 321 27.63 25.15 -13.25
CA VAL A 321 27.29 26.33 -12.44
C VAL A 321 28.22 26.35 -11.23
N ASN A 322 29.06 27.37 -11.13
CA ASN A 322 29.94 27.57 -10.00
C ASN A 322 29.19 28.35 -8.90
N CYS A 323 28.88 27.67 -7.81
CA CYS A 323 28.22 28.28 -6.65
C CYS A 323 29.24 28.74 -5.60
N PHE A 324 29.05 29.93 -5.04
CA PHE A 324 29.87 30.49 -3.97
C PHE A 324 29.02 31.14 -2.88
N ARG A 325 29.55 31.19 -1.66
CA ARG A 325 29.03 32.02 -0.56
C ARG A 325 29.98 33.17 -0.30
N LEU A 326 29.44 34.38 -0.23
CA LEU A 326 30.15 35.60 0.10
C LEU A 326 29.89 35.98 1.56
N SER A 327 30.95 36.06 2.35
CA SER A 327 30.93 36.56 3.73
C SER A 327 30.82 38.09 3.76
N ALA A 328 30.27 38.65 4.84
CA ALA A 328 30.30 40.08 5.13
C ALA A 328 31.74 40.68 5.10
N LYS A 329 32.76 39.88 5.44
CA LYS A 329 34.18 40.28 5.37
C LYS A 329 34.78 40.24 3.95
N GLY A 330 33.99 39.89 2.93
CA GLY A 330 34.42 39.84 1.54
C GLY A 330 35.11 38.54 1.11
N HIS A 331 35.10 37.49 1.95
CA HIS A 331 35.64 36.17 1.61
C HIS A 331 34.65 35.35 0.79
N LEU A 332 35.16 34.59 -0.18
CA LEU A 332 34.41 33.71 -1.07
C LEU A 332 34.66 32.24 -0.75
N TYR A 333 33.58 31.50 -0.48
CA TYR A 333 33.60 30.06 -0.22
C TYR A 333 32.91 29.31 -1.36
N TRP A 334 33.67 28.65 -2.21
CA TRP A 334 33.16 27.90 -3.36
C TRP A 334 32.64 26.52 -2.94
N HIS A 335 31.48 26.11 -3.45
CA HIS A 335 30.80 24.87 -3.04
C HIS A 335 31.31 23.60 -3.73
N HIS A 336 31.76 23.70 -4.97
CA HIS A 336 32.27 22.56 -5.74
C HIS A 336 33.72 22.79 -6.16
N ASN A 337 34.44 21.67 -6.29
CA ASN A 337 35.88 21.60 -6.45
C ASN A 337 36.33 22.58 -7.55
N SER A 338 37.33 23.39 -7.23
CA SER A 338 37.87 24.54 -7.99
C SER A 338 38.33 24.27 -9.43
N ALA A 339 38.13 23.05 -9.93
CA ALA A 339 38.50 22.60 -11.26
C ALA A 339 37.80 23.35 -12.40
N ALA A 340 36.68 24.03 -12.13
CA ALA A 340 35.85 24.66 -13.16
C ALA A 340 35.86 26.19 -13.19
N TRP A 341 36.63 26.92 -12.35
CA TRP A 341 36.48 28.38 -12.30
C TRP A 341 36.87 29.10 -13.60
N MET A 342 37.67 28.45 -14.45
CA MET A 342 37.50 28.31 -15.92
C MET A 342 38.82 27.81 -16.50
N ARG A 343 39.07 26.52 -16.24
CA ARG A 343 40.02 25.56 -16.84
C ARG A 343 41.51 25.52 -16.46
N PHE A 344 42.20 26.55 -15.92
CA PHE A 344 43.61 26.38 -15.43
C PHE A 344 44.04 27.27 -14.23
N GLY A 345 43.12 28.00 -13.57
CA GLY A 345 43.44 28.92 -12.46
C GLY A 345 42.86 28.53 -11.09
N LYS A 346 43.46 29.04 -10.00
CA LYS A 346 42.89 28.91 -8.63
C LYS A 346 41.70 29.84 -8.46
N ALA A 347 40.57 29.33 -7.97
CA ALA A 347 39.37 30.11 -7.61
C ALA A 347 39.71 31.32 -6.71
N PRO A 348 39.03 32.48 -6.85
CA PRO A 348 39.32 33.69 -6.11
C PRO A 348 38.82 33.50 -4.69
N ALA A 349 39.66 33.84 -3.72
CA ALA A 349 39.35 33.70 -2.31
C ALA A 349 38.60 34.92 -1.74
N SER A 350 38.60 36.05 -2.45
CA SER A 350 37.93 37.28 -2.05
C SER A 350 37.09 37.91 -3.16
N TRP A 351 36.11 38.71 -2.77
CA TRP A 351 35.28 39.49 -3.69
C TRP A 351 36.11 40.46 -4.55
N SER A 352 37.13 41.08 -3.97
CA SER A 352 38.05 41.96 -4.70
C SER A 352 38.81 41.20 -5.79
N GLN A 353 39.22 39.96 -5.51
CA GLN A 353 39.83 39.10 -6.51
C GLN A 353 38.84 38.71 -7.62
N LEU A 354 37.57 38.42 -7.28
CA LEU A 354 36.55 38.17 -8.30
C LEU A 354 36.34 39.40 -9.21
N MET A 355 36.28 40.61 -8.64
CA MET A 355 36.08 41.86 -9.42
C MET A 355 37.25 42.16 -10.36
N ALA A 356 38.47 41.73 -10.03
CA ALA A 356 39.62 41.87 -10.93
C ALA A 356 39.43 41.11 -12.25
N TRP A 357 38.70 40.00 -12.23
CA TRP A 357 38.42 39.18 -13.41
C TRP A 357 37.24 39.69 -14.24
N VAL A 358 36.45 40.64 -13.72
CA VAL A 358 35.33 41.25 -14.44
C VAL A 358 35.81 42.40 -15.31
N HIS A 359 35.24 42.51 -16.51
CA HIS A 359 35.47 43.63 -17.43
C HIS A 359 35.16 44.98 -16.78
N GLN A 360 35.99 46.00 -17.04
CA GLN A 360 35.95 47.29 -16.33
C GLN A 360 34.56 47.96 -16.35
N GLU A 361 33.86 47.91 -17.48
CA GLU A 361 32.52 48.50 -17.67
C GLU A 361 31.41 47.81 -16.86
N ASP A 362 31.61 46.55 -16.47
CA ASP A 362 30.59 45.74 -15.79
C ASP A 362 30.81 45.70 -14.26
N ARG A 363 31.98 46.14 -13.77
CA ARG A 363 32.32 46.15 -12.33
C ARG A 363 31.34 46.97 -11.50
N HIS A 364 31.04 48.20 -11.92
CA HIS A 364 30.12 49.09 -11.20
C HIS A 364 28.71 48.50 -11.13
N LYS A 365 28.26 47.81 -12.18
CA LYS A 365 26.94 47.16 -12.23
C LYS A 365 26.85 45.98 -11.27
N ILE A 366 27.93 45.21 -11.12
CA ILE A 366 27.98 44.10 -10.15
C ILE A 366 28.03 44.61 -8.71
N GLU A 367 28.76 45.70 -8.44
CA GLU A 367 28.78 46.31 -7.11
C GLU A 367 27.41 46.88 -6.73
N GLN A 368 26.71 47.50 -7.68
CA GLN A 368 25.33 47.91 -7.49
C GLN A 368 24.42 46.70 -7.22
N LEU A 369 24.56 45.62 -8.00
CA LEU A 369 23.82 44.36 -7.78
C LEU A 369 24.05 43.80 -6.37
N LYS A 370 25.31 43.79 -5.89
CA LYS A 370 25.67 43.34 -4.54
C LYS A 370 25.02 44.20 -3.45
N ASN A 371 24.92 45.51 -3.65
CA ASN A 371 24.33 46.43 -2.69
C ASN A 371 22.78 46.39 -2.72
N SER A 372 22.19 45.94 -3.83
CA SER A 372 20.74 45.82 -4.02
C SER A 372 20.18 44.40 -3.85
N VAL A 373 20.99 43.43 -3.42
CA VAL A 373 20.56 42.02 -3.30
C VAL A 373 19.41 41.91 -2.32
N SER A 374 18.35 41.22 -2.72
CA SER A 374 17.18 40.95 -1.89
C SER A 374 16.97 39.44 -1.72
N GLN A 375 15.84 39.06 -1.12
CA GLN A 375 15.41 37.66 -1.01
C GLN A 375 14.93 37.07 -2.35
N ILE A 376 14.85 37.89 -3.40
CA ILE A 376 14.52 37.46 -4.76
C ILE A 376 15.83 37.44 -5.56
N PRO A 377 16.13 36.35 -6.28
CA PRO A 377 17.38 36.25 -7.04
C PRO A 377 17.43 37.32 -8.13
N GLN A 378 18.48 38.13 -8.11
CA GLN A 378 18.75 39.13 -9.16
C GLN A 378 19.87 38.62 -10.05
N THR A 379 19.69 38.76 -11.37
CA THR A 379 20.62 38.23 -12.37
C THR A 379 21.19 39.35 -13.23
N LEU A 380 22.48 39.25 -13.55
CA LEU A 380 23.18 40.20 -14.41
C LEU A 380 24.08 39.45 -15.38
N LYS A 381 24.03 39.85 -16.66
CA LYS A 381 24.97 39.39 -17.69
C LYS A 381 26.22 40.24 -17.63
N VAL A 382 27.38 39.63 -17.47
CA VAL A 382 28.66 40.32 -17.34
C VAL A 382 29.75 39.60 -18.11
N ARG A 383 30.80 40.33 -18.45
CA ARG A 383 31.99 39.78 -19.09
C ARG A 383 33.06 39.47 -18.05
N ILE A 384 33.52 38.22 -18.00
CA ILE A 384 34.65 37.79 -17.17
C ILE A 384 35.80 37.33 -18.06
N ALA A 385 37.01 37.71 -17.70
CA ALA A 385 38.23 37.27 -18.35
C ALA A 385 38.42 35.76 -18.17
N ASP A 386 38.70 35.06 -19.25
CA ASP A 386 39.27 33.73 -19.19
C ASP A 386 40.75 33.83 -18.81
N GLY A 387 41.36 32.75 -18.31
CA GLY A 387 42.77 32.77 -17.90
C GLY A 387 43.77 33.06 -19.03
N LYS A 388 43.31 33.32 -20.26
CA LYS A 388 44.09 33.67 -21.45
C LYS A 388 43.92 35.14 -21.86
N GLY A 389 43.07 35.90 -21.17
CA GLY A 389 42.84 37.33 -21.41
C GLY A 389 41.69 37.65 -22.36
N GLU A 390 40.92 36.66 -22.82
CA GLU A 390 39.69 36.87 -23.58
C GLU A 390 38.49 37.04 -22.63
N PHE A 391 37.46 37.80 -23.02
CA PHE A 391 36.30 38.03 -22.16
C PHE A 391 35.10 37.17 -22.58
N ASN A 392 34.68 36.25 -21.71
CA ASN A 392 33.51 35.40 -21.91
C ASN A 392 32.28 36.00 -21.23
N LEU A 393 31.13 35.84 -21.89
CA LEU A 393 29.85 36.31 -21.39
C LEU A 393 29.30 35.29 -20.39
N ILE A 394 29.04 35.74 -19.17
CA ILE A 394 28.53 34.91 -18.08
C ILE A 394 27.29 35.54 -17.45
N ILE A 395 26.50 34.72 -16.75
CA ILE A 395 25.39 35.18 -15.91
C ILE A 395 25.82 35.02 -14.47
N ILE A 396 25.80 36.12 -13.72
CA ILE A 396 25.93 36.12 -12.26
C ILE A 396 24.55 36.32 -11.66
N ALA A 397 24.18 35.46 -10.71
CA ALA A 397 22.99 35.64 -9.91
C ALA A 397 23.35 35.71 -8.43
N LEU A 398 22.75 36.67 -7.69
CA LEU A 398 22.95 36.84 -6.25
C LEU A 398 21.62 36.78 -5.50
N ILE A 399 21.64 36.21 -4.30
CA ILE A 399 20.49 36.16 -3.37
C ILE A 399 20.96 36.28 -1.92
N VAL A 400 20.20 36.98 -1.07
CA VAL A 400 20.46 37.05 0.37
C VAL A 400 19.85 35.83 1.07
N HIS A 401 20.64 35.12 1.87
CA HIS A 401 20.18 33.97 2.63
C HIS A 401 19.32 34.39 3.84
N VAL A 402 18.20 33.73 4.07
CA VAL A 402 17.31 33.95 5.23
C VAL A 402 17.28 32.67 6.07
N GLY A 403 17.84 32.69 7.28
CA GLY A 403 17.92 31.51 8.17
C GLY A 403 19.18 31.51 9.06
N GLU A 404 19.65 30.32 9.47
CA GLU A 404 20.82 30.14 10.37
C GLU A 404 22.14 30.77 9.88
N ASN A 405 22.21 31.19 8.61
CA ASN A 405 23.34 31.92 7.99
C ASN A 405 22.96 33.37 7.58
N ALA A 406 22.03 34.01 8.30
CA ALA A 406 21.65 35.41 8.06
C ALA A 406 22.89 36.32 8.11
N GLY A 407 23.33 36.82 6.94
CA GLY A 407 24.57 37.60 6.79
C GLY A 407 25.49 37.13 5.65
N PHE A 408 25.20 36.00 5.01
CA PHE A 408 25.88 35.54 3.80
C PHE A 408 25.04 35.83 2.54
N ILE A 409 25.73 36.21 1.45
CA ILE A 409 25.15 36.29 0.11
C ILE A 409 25.52 35.01 -0.63
N GLU A 410 24.54 34.31 -1.19
CA GLU A 410 24.78 33.16 -2.04
C GLU A 410 24.79 33.62 -3.50
N GLY A 411 25.80 33.18 -4.25
CA GLY A 411 26.03 33.57 -5.63
C GLY A 411 26.24 32.37 -6.53
N THR A 412 25.74 32.46 -7.75
CA THR A 412 25.96 31.46 -8.79
C THR A 412 26.52 32.13 -10.04
N ILE A 413 27.47 31.46 -10.70
CA ILE A 413 28.08 31.89 -11.96
C ILE A 413 27.87 30.81 -13.00
N ARG A 414 27.31 31.18 -14.15
CA ARG A 414 27.12 30.31 -15.31
C ARG A 414 27.78 30.92 -16.54
N GLU A 415 28.63 30.15 -17.22
CA GLU A 415 29.19 30.54 -18.53
C GLU A 415 28.15 30.39 -19.64
N ILE A 416 27.97 31.42 -20.46
CA ILE A 416 27.16 31.32 -21.68
C ILE A 416 28.08 30.85 -22.78
N LYS A 417 27.98 29.57 -23.16
CA LYS A 417 28.67 29.09 -24.36
C LYS A 417 28.13 29.84 -25.57
N SER A 418 28.98 30.61 -26.24
CA SER A 418 28.76 31.00 -27.63
C SER A 418 28.58 29.72 -28.43
N LYS A 419 27.50 29.63 -29.21
CA LYS A 419 27.35 28.57 -30.22
C LYS A 419 28.37 28.74 -31.32
#